data_AF-N9KGM4-F1
#
_entry.id   AF-N9KGM4-F1
#
_cell.length_a   1.000
_cell.length_b   1.000
_cell.length_c   1.000
_cell.angle_alpha   90.00
_cell.angle_beta   90.00
_cell.angle_gamma   90.00
#
_symmetry.space_group_name_H-M   'P 1'
#
loop_
_entity.id
_entity.type
_entity.pdbx_description
1 polymer ?
#
loop_
_entity_poly.entity_id
_entity_poly.type
_entity_poly.pdbx_seq_one_letter_code
_entity_poly.pdbx_strand_id
1 'polypeptide(L)'
;MPYCYKKHTYILGLVSLSILASSCTNVPEKKHEISYQSQIKKASSAPVKLENKDGFLITSLHFTSLPYNSNAHLNCILSAQRTNCGSIKLIDSIHLIKAYTFIDPGYGDSVVFPQTSDGVLLIASPSSSKSGGPEIHLSSVNKLGLVKHITLDASKNIVINQKYEILYKENGKELKLKLNQQGDFVK
;
A
#
# COMPACT_ATOMS: atom_id res chain seq x y z
N MET A 1 23.89 34.67 61.74
CA MET A 1 24.16 35.82 60.82
C MET A 1 25.63 36.14 60.95
N PRO A 2 26.43 36.28 59.87
CA PRO A 2 26.12 37.04 58.65
C PRO A 2 26.40 36.30 57.32
N TYR A 3 25.99 36.97 56.25
CA TYR A 3 25.99 36.61 54.84
C TYR A 3 27.32 37.03 54.17
N CYS A 4 27.85 36.28 53.21
CA CYS A 4 28.82 36.82 52.24
C CYS A 4 28.83 36.02 50.93
N TYR A 5 28.30 36.63 49.87
CA TYR A 5 28.37 36.15 48.48
C TYR A 5 29.75 36.47 47.88
N LYS A 6 30.29 35.56 47.06
CA LYS A 6 31.30 35.89 46.05
C LYS A 6 30.88 35.32 44.69
N LYS A 7 30.61 36.22 43.74
CA LYS A 7 30.50 35.92 42.30
C LYS A 7 31.89 35.60 41.77
N HIS A 8 32.01 34.61 40.88
CA HIS A 8 33.23 34.39 40.11
C HIS A 8 32.89 34.49 38.63
N THR A 9 33.42 35.53 38.00
CA THR A 9 33.56 35.65 36.55
C THR A 9 35.05 35.64 36.28
N TYR A 10 35.53 34.68 35.49
CA TYR A 10 36.86 34.73 34.89
C TYR A 10 36.75 34.23 33.45
N ILE A 11 36.96 35.16 32.51
CA ILE A 11 37.30 34.92 31.12
C ILE A 11 38.71 35.47 30.93
N LEU A 12 39.55 34.71 30.20
CA LEU A 12 40.86 35.01 29.58
C LEU A 12 41.80 33.82 29.88
N GLY A 13 42.54 33.23 28.95
CA GLY A 13 42.82 33.57 27.56
C GLY A 13 43.68 32.48 26.91
N LEU A 14 43.86 32.61 25.60
CA LEU A 14 44.51 31.73 24.62
C LEU A 14 45.99 31.38 24.89
N VAL A 15 46.47 30.33 24.21
CA VAL A 15 47.65 30.28 23.29
C VAL A 15 48.16 28.82 23.22
N SER A 16 48.13 28.14 22.08
CA SER A 16 49.26 27.91 21.15
C SER A 16 48.90 26.72 20.21
N LEU A 17 49.49 26.44 19.05
CA LEU A 17 50.27 27.15 18.02
C LEU A 17 50.57 26.09 16.93
N SER A 18 50.33 26.43 15.64
CA SER A 18 50.95 25.88 14.38
C SER A 18 50.76 24.38 14.03
N ILE A 19 50.66 23.95 12.75
CA ILE A 19 51.63 24.12 11.64
C ILE A 19 50.94 24.20 10.25
N LEU A 20 51.65 24.93 9.37
CA LEU A 20 51.41 25.37 7.99
C LEU A 20 51.39 24.28 6.90
N ALA A 21 50.64 24.56 5.82
CA ALA A 21 51.05 24.53 4.40
C ALA A 21 49.79 24.85 3.54
N SER A 22 49.78 25.55 2.40
CA SER A 22 50.66 26.42 1.63
C SER A 22 49.77 26.94 0.48
N SER A 23 49.80 28.23 0.19
CA SER A 23 48.93 28.93 -0.77
C SER A 23 49.27 28.67 -2.25
N CYS A 24 48.27 28.73 -3.15
CA CYS A 24 48.14 29.78 -4.18
C CYS A 24 46.96 29.51 -5.14
N THR A 25 46.36 30.61 -5.62
CA THR A 25 45.09 30.76 -6.34
C THR A 25 45.21 30.50 -7.85
N ASN A 26 44.09 30.18 -8.54
CA ASN A 26 43.51 31.00 -9.63
C ASN A 26 42.27 30.35 -10.32
N VAL A 27 41.18 31.14 -10.40
CA VAL A 27 40.14 31.27 -11.46
C VAL A 27 39.22 30.07 -11.81
N PRO A 28 37.88 30.28 -11.91
CA PRO A 28 36.92 29.24 -12.26
C PRO A 28 36.73 29.11 -13.78
N GLU A 29 36.94 27.91 -14.33
CA GLU A 29 36.42 27.54 -15.66
C GLU A 29 35.18 26.65 -15.51
N LYS A 30 34.04 27.17 -15.97
CA LYS A 30 32.87 26.37 -16.33
C LYS A 30 33.28 25.45 -17.49
N LYS A 31 33.24 24.13 -17.28
CA LYS A 31 32.97 23.17 -18.36
C LYS A 31 32.01 22.09 -17.87
N HIS A 32 30.95 21.93 -18.67
CA HIS A 32 30.00 20.82 -18.65
C HIS A 32 30.76 19.51 -18.82
N GLU A 33 30.59 18.57 -17.88
CA GLU A 33 30.86 17.17 -18.17
C GLU A 33 29.86 16.28 -17.42
N ILE A 34 29.11 15.52 -18.22
CA ILE A 34 28.06 14.61 -17.81
C ILE A 34 28.73 13.36 -17.26
N SER A 35 28.67 13.16 -15.94
CA SER A 35 29.08 11.92 -15.29
C SER A 35 27.85 11.10 -14.91
N TYR A 36 27.56 10.08 -15.71
CA TYR A 36 26.71 8.95 -15.33
C TYR A 36 27.36 8.22 -14.13
N GLN A 37 26.89 8.52 -12.92
CA GLN A 37 27.10 7.63 -11.77
C GLN A 37 25.82 6.87 -11.48
N SER A 38 25.82 5.61 -11.94
CA SER A 38 24.94 4.54 -11.51
C SER A 38 25.00 4.36 -9.99
N GLN A 39 24.09 5.00 -9.27
CA GLN A 39 23.74 4.57 -7.93
C GLN A 39 22.51 3.67 -8.04
N ILE A 40 22.77 2.36 -8.01
CA ILE A 40 21.79 1.35 -7.62
C ILE A 40 21.43 1.65 -6.15
N LYS A 41 20.52 2.59 -5.94
CA LYS A 41 19.80 2.74 -4.69
C LYS A 41 18.67 1.73 -4.71
N LYS A 42 18.87 0.68 -3.93
CA LYS A 42 17.87 -0.27 -3.43
C LYS A 42 16.53 0.47 -3.27
N ALA A 43 15.60 0.25 -4.21
CA ALA A 43 14.26 0.80 -4.14
C ALA A 43 13.53 0.11 -3.00
N SER A 44 13.71 0.64 -1.78
CA SER A 44 12.66 0.57 -0.77
C SER A 44 11.45 1.24 -1.40
N SER A 45 10.44 0.44 -1.75
CA SER A 45 9.20 0.92 -2.33
C SER A 45 8.50 1.80 -1.31
N ALA A 46 8.79 3.11 -1.36
CA ALA A 46 7.97 4.09 -0.69
C ALA A 46 6.52 3.92 -1.18
N PRO A 47 5.52 3.94 -0.28
CA PRO A 47 4.13 3.81 -0.68
C PRO A 47 3.81 4.91 -1.71
N VAL A 48 3.28 4.49 -2.86
CA VAL A 48 2.90 5.42 -3.94
C VAL A 48 1.87 6.39 -3.37
N LYS A 49 2.25 7.66 -3.27
CA LYS A 49 1.42 8.74 -2.75
C LYS A 49 0.36 9.11 -3.80
N LEU A 50 -0.71 8.33 -3.85
CA LEU A 50 -1.90 8.63 -4.66
C LEU A 50 -2.90 9.37 -3.76
N GLU A 51 -2.93 10.69 -3.88
CA GLU A 51 -3.99 11.52 -3.29
C GLU A 51 -5.14 11.60 -4.31
N ASN A 52 -6.36 11.27 -3.91
CA ASN A 52 -7.53 11.64 -4.72
C ASN A 52 -7.80 13.15 -4.55
N LYS A 53 -8.64 13.72 -5.43
CA LYS A 53 -8.94 15.17 -5.47
C LYS A 53 -9.55 15.73 -4.17
N ASP A 54 -9.99 14.86 -3.26
CA ASP A 54 -10.62 15.22 -1.99
C ASP A 54 -9.68 15.07 -0.78
N GLY A 55 -8.38 14.83 -1.02
CA GLY A 55 -7.39 14.68 0.04
C GLY A 55 -7.46 13.34 0.78
N PHE A 56 -8.22 12.36 0.28
CA PHE A 56 -8.15 10.98 0.79
C PHE A 56 -6.83 10.37 0.33
N LEU A 57 -5.97 10.14 1.31
CA LEU A 57 -4.68 9.51 1.13
C LEU A 57 -4.87 8.01 0.91
N ILE A 58 -4.72 7.53 -0.33
CA ILE A 58 -4.70 6.09 -0.64
C ILE A 58 -3.58 5.38 0.16
N THR A 59 -2.57 6.11 0.63
CA THR A 59 -1.51 5.61 1.53
C THR A 59 -1.99 5.17 2.91
N SER A 60 -3.22 5.47 3.33
CA SER A 60 -3.79 4.94 4.59
C SER A 60 -4.55 3.64 4.41
N LEU A 61 -4.66 3.10 3.18
CA LEU A 61 -5.28 1.80 2.96
C LEU A 61 -4.35 0.70 3.48
N HIS A 62 -4.80 0.03 4.54
CA HIS A 62 -4.14 -1.17 5.03
C HIS A 62 -4.44 -2.33 4.09
N PHE A 63 -3.39 -2.96 3.56
CA PHE A 63 -3.55 -4.13 2.70
C PHE A 63 -3.86 -5.39 3.51
N THR A 64 -4.74 -6.22 2.97
CA THR A 64 -4.99 -7.58 3.47
C THR A 64 -3.89 -8.51 2.98
N SER A 65 -3.22 -9.18 3.91
CA SER A 65 -2.19 -10.17 3.57
C SER A 65 -2.79 -11.39 2.90
N LEU A 66 -2.09 -11.93 1.90
CA LEU A 66 -2.41 -13.22 1.30
C LEU A 66 -1.84 -14.37 2.15
N PRO A 67 -2.49 -15.55 2.21
CA PRO A 67 -3.69 -15.92 1.45
C PRO A 67 -4.98 -15.31 2.01
N TYR A 68 -5.90 -15.00 1.11
CA TYR A 68 -7.24 -14.51 1.40
C TYR A 68 -8.26 -15.65 1.43
N ASN A 69 -9.32 -15.48 2.22
CA ASN A 69 -10.44 -16.40 2.33
C ASN A 69 -11.76 -15.60 2.41
N SER A 70 -12.71 -15.87 1.52
CA SER A 70 -13.97 -15.11 1.49
C SER A 70 -14.84 -15.36 2.72
N ASN A 71 -14.84 -16.56 3.30
CA ASN A 71 -15.58 -16.81 4.52
C ASN A 71 -15.01 -16.00 5.70
N ALA A 72 -13.69 -15.89 5.82
CA ALA A 72 -13.06 -15.04 6.82
C ALA A 72 -13.44 -13.56 6.62
N HIS A 73 -13.51 -13.11 5.36
CA HIS A 73 -13.96 -11.76 5.02
C HIS A 73 -15.42 -11.50 5.43
N LEU A 74 -16.34 -12.36 5.00
CA LEU A 74 -17.76 -12.23 5.31
C LEU A 74 -18.02 -12.35 6.82
N ASN A 75 -17.36 -13.30 7.49
CA ASN A 75 -17.48 -13.46 8.95
C ASN A 75 -16.94 -12.23 9.70
N CYS A 76 -15.88 -11.61 9.21
CA CYS A 76 -15.35 -10.37 9.78
C CYS A 76 -16.38 -9.22 9.67
N ILE A 77 -17.05 -9.09 8.53
CA ILE A 77 -18.10 -8.07 8.31
C ILE A 77 -19.29 -8.28 9.26
N LEU A 78 -19.66 -9.55 9.50
CA LEU A 78 -20.77 -9.92 10.37
C LEU A 78 -20.39 -9.96 11.86
N SER A 79 -19.10 -9.87 12.20
CA SER A 79 -18.61 -9.93 13.57
C SER A 79 -18.99 -8.66 14.36
N ALA A 80 -19.37 -8.84 15.62
CA ALA A 80 -19.55 -7.72 16.57
C ALA A 80 -18.23 -6.98 16.85
N GLN A 81 -17.08 -7.59 16.57
CA GLN A 81 -15.74 -7.03 16.76
C GLN A 81 -15.03 -6.87 15.41
N ARG A 82 -15.55 -6.00 14.54
CA ARG A 82 -14.98 -5.66 13.22
C ARG A 82 -13.52 -5.18 13.25
N THR A 83 -13.03 -4.78 14.42
CA THR A 83 -11.64 -4.34 14.62
C THR A 83 -10.66 -5.49 14.79
N ASN A 84 -11.14 -6.72 15.01
CA ASN A 84 -10.31 -7.91 15.20
C ASN A 84 -10.63 -8.99 14.16
N CYS A 85 -10.19 -8.74 12.93
CA CYS A 85 -10.39 -9.65 11.79
C CYS A 85 -9.14 -10.42 11.37
N GLY A 86 -8.17 -10.55 12.28
CA GLY A 86 -6.89 -11.19 12.00
C GLY A 86 -6.18 -10.53 10.80
N SER A 87 -6.00 -11.32 9.74
CA SER A 87 -5.35 -10.88 8.49
C SER A 87 -6.24 -10.03 7.59
N ILE A 88 -7.56 -10.09 7.74
CA ILE A 88 -8.51 -9.28 6.96
C ILE A 88 -8.44 -7.84 7.46
N LYS A 89 -8.13 -6.92 6.55
CA LYS A 89 -8.13 -5.47 6.77
C LYS A 89 -9.28 -4.87 5.98
N LEU A 90 -10.43 -4.74 6.65
CA LEU A 90 -11.61 -4.12 6.05
C LEU A 90 -11.32 -2.66 5.73
N ILE A 91 -11.81 -2.25 4.57
CA ILE A 91 -11.89 -0.87 4.14
C ILE A 91 -13.38 -0.58 3.95
N ASP A 92 -13.85 0.42 4.69
CA ASP A 92 -15.22 0.91 4.60
C ASP A 92 -15.58 1.29 3.15
N SER A 93 -16.77 0.88 2.70
CA SER A 93 -17.17 1.03 1.30
C SER A 93 -17.20 2.49 0.86
N ILE A 94 -17.62 3.42 1.71
CA ILE A 94 -17.68 4.86 1.41
C ILE A 94 -16.29 5.41 1.12
N HIS A 95 -15.29 5.04 1.94
CA HIS A 95 -13.90 5.43 1.71
C HIS A 95 -13.34 4.80 0.44
N LEU A 96 -13.66 3.53 0.18
CA LEU A 96 -13.17 2.84 -1.01
C LEU A 96 -13.72 3.45 -2.30
N ILE A 97 -15.02 3.77 -2.35
CA ILE A 97 -15.68 4.39 -3.53
C ILE A 97 -15.07 5.76 -3.85
N LYS A 98 -14.72 6.54 -2.81
CA LYS A 98 -14.00 7.81 -2.99
C LYS A 98 -12.62 7.63 -3.60
N ALA A 99 -11.91 6.56 -3.21
CA ALA A 99 -10.59 6.24 -3.74
C ALA A 99 -10.66 5.63 -5.17
N TYR A 100 -11.69 4.83 -5.43
CA TYR A 100 -11.84 4.05 -6.65
C TYR A 100 -13.28 4.16 -7.18
N THR A 101 -13.50 5.12 -8.10
CA THR A 101 -14.83 5.45 -8.62
C THR A 101 -15.51 4.35 -9.43
N PHE A 102 -14.79 3.27 -9.78
CA PHE A 102 -15.32 2.10 -10.46
C PHE A 102 -15.98 1.09 -9.52
N ILE A 103 -15.81 1.26 -8.20
CA ILE A 103 -16.42 0.38 -7.19
C ILE A 103 -17.91 0.69 -7.09
N ASP A 104 -18.76 -0.34 -7.16
CA ASP A 104 -20.20 -0.19 -7.08
C ASP A 104 -20.62 0.24 -5.65
N PRO A 105 -21.46 1.28 -5.51
CA PRO A 105 -21.95 1.72 -4.21
C PRO A 105 -22.76 0.68 -3.41
N GLY A 106 -23.30 -0.34 -4.08
CA GLY A 106 -23.99 -1.47 -3.46
C GLY A 106 -23.06 -2.50 -2.84
N TYR A 107 -21.74 -2.38 -2.99
CA TYR A 107 -20.79 -3.28 -2.36
C TYR A 107 -20.58 -2.95 -0.88
N GLY A 108 -20.35 -3.99 -0.08
CA GLY A 108 -20.00 -3.87 1.33
C GLY A 108 -18.53 -3.52 1.57
N ASP A 109 -18.16 -3.51 2.85
CA ASP A 109 -16.78 -3.31 3.28
C ASP A 109 -15.86 -4.30 2.59
N SER A 110 -14.80 -3.79 1.99
CA SER A 110 -13.99 -4.50 1.01
C SER A 110 -12.58 -4.72 1.53
N VAL A 111 -11.81 -5.56 0.85
CA VAL A 111 -10.37 -5.70 1.09
C VAL A 111 -9.59 -5.34 -0.16
N VAL A 112 -8.42 -4.73 0.06
CA VAL A 112 -7.45 -4.42 -0.98
C VAL A 112 -6.20 -5.25 -0.71
N PHE A 113 -5.67 -5.89 -1.74
CA PHE A 113 -4.45 -6.69 -1.64
C PHE A 113 -3.22 -5.85 -2.00
N PRO A 114 -2.00 -6.27 -1.58
CA PRO A 114 -0.78 -5.71 -2.13
C PRO A 114 -0.82 -5.76 -3.67
N GLN A 115 -0.15 -4.84 -4.34
CA GLN A 115 0.00 -4.93 -5.78
C GLN A 115 0.89 -6.11 -6.16
N THR A 116 0.62 -6.73 -7.31
CA THR A 116 1.53 -7.73 -7.89
C THR A 116 2.86 -7.09 -8.28
N SER A 117 3.89 -7.90 -8.56
CA SER A 117 5.16 -7.40 -9.13
C SER A 117 4.97 -6.65 -10.44
N ASP A 118 3.91 -6.97 -11.18
CA ASP A 118 3.54 -6.31 -12.42
C ASP A 118 2.71 -5.04 -12.20
N GLY A 119 2.48 -4.64 -10.95
CA GLY A 119 1.75 -3.43 -10.55
C GLY A 119 0.24 -3.53 -10.77
N VAL A 120 -0.30 -4.74 -10.74
CA VAL A 120 -1.75 -4.96 -10.78
C VAL A 120 -2.30 -4.88 -9.36
N LEU A 121 -3.26 -4.00 -9.13
CA LEU A 121 -4.05 -3.92 -7.91
C LEU A 121 -5.20 -4.93 -7.99
N LEU A 122 -5.54 -5.55 -6.86
CA LEU A 122 -6.72 -6.40 -6.74
C LEU A 122 -7.54 -5.98 -5.51
N ILE A 123 -8.84 -5.91 -5.68
CA ILE A 123 -9.83 -5.54 -4.65
C ILE A 123 -10.88 -6.63 -4.62
N ALA A 124 -11.25 -7.10 -3.42
CA ALA A 124 -12.38 -8.01 -3.21
C ALA A 124 -13.48 -7.31 -2.42
N SER A 125 -14.65 -7.19 -3.05
CA SER A 125 -15.79 -6.46 -2.54
C SER A 125 -16.99 -7.41 -2.39
N PRO A 126 -17.57 -7.55 -1.20
CA PRO A 126 -18.70 -8.45 -0.97
C PRO A 126 -20.01 -7.79 -1.39
N SER A 127 -20.96 -8.62 -1.81
CA SER A 127 -22.32 -8.21 -2.12
C SER A 127 -23.29 -9.38 -1.90
N SER A 128 -24.57 -9.12 -2.14
CA SER A 128 -25.59 -10.15 -2.23
C SER A 128 -26.08 -10.25 -3.66
N SER A 129 -26.18 -11.48 -4.16
CA SER A 129 -26.83 -11.79 -5.42
C SER A 129 -28.30 -11.39 -5.39
N LYS A 130 -28.96 -11.39 -6.55
CA LYS A 130 -30.42 -11.16 -6.65
C LYS A 130 -31.25 -12.15 -5.84
N SER A 131 -30.74 -13.36 -5.62
CA SER A 131 -31.39 -14.39 -4.80
C SER A 131 -30.99 -14.31 -3.32
N GLY A 132 -30.18 -13.32 -2.93
CA GLY A 132 -29.69 -13.14 -1.55
C GLY A 132 -28.49 -14.00 -1.18
N GLY A 133 -27.89 -14.72 -2.13
CA GLY A 133 -26.66 -15.49 -1.91
C GLY A 133 -25.43 -14.59 -1.80
N PRO A 134 -24.42 -14.93 -0.98
CA PRO A 134 -23.23 -14.10 -0.83
C PRO A 134 -22.34 -14.20 -2.08
N GLU A 135 -21.89 -13.05 -2.57
CA GLU A 135 -20.97 -12.96 -3.71
C GLU A 135 -19.72 -12.15 -3.33
N ILE A 136 -18.59 -12.44 -3.99
CA ILE A 136 -17.41 -11.58 -3.99
C ILE A 136 -17.19 -11.08 -5.41
N HIS A 137 -17.20 -9.75 -5.57
CA HIS A 137 -16.72 -9.07 -6.75
C HIS A 137 -15.21 -8.84 -6.64
N LEU A 138 -14.46 -9.41 -7.58
CA LEU A 138 -13.04 -9.15 -7.72
C LEU A 138 -12.84 -8.10 -8.80
N SER A 139 -12.25 -6.97 -8.42
CA SER A 139 -11.90 -5.88 -9.32
C SER A 139 -10.38 -5.77 -9.40
N SER A 140 -9.82 -5.87 -10.60
CA SER A 140 -8.40 -5.66 -10.84
C SER A 140 -8.18 -4.34 -11.58
N VAL A 141 -7.06 -3.68 -11.28
CA VAL A 141 -6.63 -2.45 -11.98
C VAL A 141 -5.18 -2.61 -12.36
N ASN A 142 -4.86 -2.49 -13.64
CA ASN A 142 -3.48 -2.55 -14.10
C ASN A 142 -2.78 -1.18 -14.00
N LYS A 143 -1.49 -1.14 -14.34
CA LYS A 143 -0.66 0.08 -14.33
C LYS A 143 -1.20 1.23 -15.20
N LEU A 144 -2.03 0.93 -16.20
CA LEU A 144 -2.65 1.92 -17.09
C LEU A 144 -4.00 2.41 -16.56
N GLY A 145 -4.45 1.91 -15.40
CA GLY A 145 -5.77 2.22 -14.85
C GLY A 145 -6.92 1.47 -15.51
N LEU A 146 -6.64 0.48 -16.36
CA LEU A 146 -7.68 -0.35 -16.96
C LEU A 146 -8.22 -1.33 -15.92
N VAL A 147 -9.55 -1.38 -15.82
CA VAL A 147 -10.26 -2.14 -14.80
C VAL A 147 -10.87 -3.40 -15.41
N LYS A 148 -10.78 -4.53 -14.70
CA LYS A 148 -11.50 -5.77 -15.00
C LYS A 148 -12.26 -6.24 -13.78
N HIS A 149 -13.38 -6.91 -14.01
CA HIS A 149 -14.24 -7.41 -12.95
C HIS A 149 -14.64 -8.86 -13.21
N ILE A 150 -14.72 -9.65 -12.14
CA ILE A 150 -15.45 -10.91 -12.11
C ILE A 150 -16.27 -10.99 -10.82
N THR A 151 -17.37 -11.72 -10.86
CA THR A 151 -18.18 -12.02 -9.68
C THR A 151 -18.13 -13.52 -9.43
N LEU A 152 -17.91 -13.91 -8.19
CA LEU A 152 -17.81 -15.30 -7.79
C LEU A 152 -18.76 -15.59 -6.62
N ASP A 153 -19.39 -16.76 -6.64
CA ASP A 153 -20.21 -17.26 -5.53
C ASP A 153 -19.32 -17.51 -4.30
N ALA A 154 -19.57 -16.76 -3.23
CA ALA A 154 -18.80 -16.82 -2.00
C ALA A 154 -19.27 -17.92 -1.05
N SER A 155 -20.44 -18.54 -1.31
CA SER A 155 -21.04 -19.58 -0.45
C SER A 155 -20.17 -20.84 -0.33
N LYS A 156 -19.27 -21.06 -1.29
CA LYS A 156 -18.35 -22.21 -1.32
C LYS A 156 -16.91 -21.87 -0.98
N ASN A 157 -16.69 -20.69 -0.40
CA ASN A 157 -15.39 -20.13 -0.06
C ASN A 157 -14.47 -19.92 -1.28
N ILE A 158 -13.98 -18.70 -1.43
CA ILE A 158 -13.00 -18.32 -2.44
C ILE A 158 -11.68 -18.10 -1.74
N VAL A 159 -10.60 -18.65 -2.29
CA VAL A 159 -9.24 -18.48 -1.77
C VAL A 159 -8.38 -17.79 -2.80
N ILE A 160 -7.67 -16.73 -2.40
CA ILE A 160 -6.64 -16.11 -3.23
C ILE A 160 -5.30 -16.39 -2.57
N ASN A 161 -4.45 -17.16 -3.25
CA ASN A 161 -3.16 -17.55 -2.69
C ASN A 161 -2.08 -16.46 -2.87
N GLN A 162 -0.88 -16.69 -2.35
CA GLN A 162 0.26 -15.76 -2.45
C GLN A 162 0.72 -15.47 -3.89
N LYS A 163 0.32 -16.31 -4.85
CA LYS A 163 0.60 -16.14 -6.29
C LYS A 163 -0.55 -15.47 -7.04
N TYR A 164 -1.54 -14.93 -6.32
CA TYR A 164 -2.76 -14.35 -6.90
C TYR A 164 -3.53 -15.35 -7.77
N GLU A 165 -3.41 -16.64 -7.46
CA GLU A 165 -4.31 -17.65 -8.03
C GLU A 165 -5.59 -17.67 -7.20
N ILE A 166 -6.73 -17.52 -7.88
CA ILE A 166 -8.06 -17.49 -7.31
C ILE A 166 -8.67 -18.88 -7.45
N LEU A 167 -8.81 -19.58 -6.34
CA LEU A 167 -9.41 -20.90 -6.23
C LEU A 167 -10.87 -20.73 -5.82
N TYR A 168 -11.79 -21.31 -6.60
CA TYR A 168 -13.22 -21.20 -6.38
C TYR A 168 -13.94 -22.48 -6.84
N LYS A 169 -15.21 -22.61 -6.48
CA LYS A 169 -16.05 -23.73 -6.90
C LYS A 169 -17.21 -23.25 -7.76
N GLU A 170 -17.43 -23.94 -8.87
CA GLU A 170 -18.56 -23.69 -9.76
C GLU A 170 -19.15 -25.04 -10.18
N ASN A 171 -20.45 -25.23 -10.01
CA ASN A 171 -21.15 -26.49 -10.31
C ASN A 171 -20.48 -27.72 -9.66
N GLY A 172 -19.98 -27.56 -8.43
CA GLY A 172 -19.30 -28.60 -7.67
C GLY A 172 -17.86 -28.90 -8.10
N LYS A 173 -17.34 -28.26 -9.16
CA LYS A 173 -15.96 -28.43 -9.63
C LYS A 173 -15.06 -27.35 -9.06
N GLU A 174 -13.86 -27.75 -8.65
CA GLU A 174 -12.80 -26.82 -8.27
C GLU A 174 -12.18 -26.21 -9.52
N LEU A 175 -12.17 -24.89 -9.58
CA LEU A 175 -11.65 -24.10 -10.67
C LEU A 175 -10.60 -23.13 -10.16
N LYS A 176 -9.74 -22.69 -11.08
CA LYS A 176 -8.66 -21.75 -10.80
C LYS A 176 -8.65 -20.67 -11.87
N LEU A 177 -8.48 -19.43 -11.41
CA LEU A 177 -8.10 -18.31 -12.25
C LEU A 177 -6.73 -17.80 -11.81
N LYS A 178 -5.97 -17.24 -12.73
CA LYS A 178 -4.76 -16.47 -12.46
C LYS A 178 -5.00 -15.04 -12.86
N LEU A 179 -4.44 -14.12 -12.08
CA LEU A 179 -4.37 -12.71 -12.46
C LEU A 179 -3.12 -12.50 -13.33
N ASN A 180 -3.30 -12.11 -14.58
CA ASN A 180 -2.16 -11.83 -15.47
C ASN A 180 -1.64 -10.39 -15.29
N GLN A 181 -0.59 -10.03 -16.05
CA GLN A 181 0.08 -8.73 -15.96
C GLN A 181 -0.80 -7.56 -16.44
N GLN A 182 -1.79 -7.85 -17.29
CA GLN A 182 -2.76 -6.89 -17.82
C GLN A 182 -3.95 -6.71 -16.87
N GLY A 183 -4.01 -7.47 -15.77
CA GLY A 183 -5.12 -7.50 -14.83
C GLY A 183 -6.27 -8.42 -15.25
N ASP A 184 -6.16 -9.18 -16.34
CA ASP A 184 -7.20 -10.12 -16.73
C ASP A 184 -7.19 -11.37 -15.83
N PHE A 185 -8.39 -11.91 -15.62
CA PHE A 185 -8.61 -13.18 -14.94
C PHE A 185 -8.62 -14.31 -15.97
N VAL A 186 -7.54 -15.09 -16.02
CA VAL A 186 -7.32 -16.15 -17.01
C VAL A 186 -7.42 -17.53 -16.36
N LYS A 187 -8.00 -18.52 -17.06
CA LYS A 187 -8.07 -19.92 -16.60
C LYS A 187 -6.74 -20.64 -16.72
#